data_AF-A0A7I8E0I9-F1
#
_entry.id   AF-A0A7I8E0I9-F1
#
_cell.length_a   1.000
_cell.length_b   1.000
_cell.length_c   1.000
_cell.angle_alpha   90.00
_cell.angle_beta   90.00
_cell.angle_gamma   90.00
#
_symmetry.space_group_name_H-M   'P 1'
#
loop_
_entity.id
_entity.type
_entity.pdbx_description
1 polymer ?
#
loop_
_entity_poly.entity_id
_entity_poly.type
_entity_poly.pdbx_seq_one_letter_code
_entity_poly.pdbx_strand_id
1 'polypeptide(L)'
;MFIDKNILYAIFKIENVFINIYFIGGVLKIKKYVSLFIFLLVLLIPIQVFAEYQQFVRRSDTFKVGQYGQFEQCVVINKDLSTKVISFNSWGNYAVKNNNGYSITMVSRKHEKKNNKLYIYLTVKGYDFNTKKYSSNYNFSFTISS
;
A
#
# COMPACT_ATOMS: atom_id res chain seq x y z
N MET A 1 26.95 -70.80 -2.16
CA MET A 1 25.62 -70.62 -2.80
C MET A 1 25.86 -69.88 -4.10
N PHE A 2 25.86 -70.59 -5.24
CA PHE A 2 26.09 -69.97 -6.55
C PHE A 2 24.77 -69.40 -7.06
N ILE A 3 24.67 -68.07 -7.18
CA ILE A 3 23.52 -67.42 -7.80
C ILE A 3 23.60 -67.67 -9.30
N ASP A 4 22.54 -68.21 -9.89
CA ASP A 4 22.44 -68.49 -11.32
C ASP A 4 22.64 -67.20 -12.14
N LYS A 5 23.47 -67.26 -13.18
CA LYS A 5 23.78 -66.11 -14.06
C LYS A 5 22.52 -65.50 -14.67
N ASN A 6 21.46 -66.28 -14.89
CA ASN A 6 20.19 -65.78 -15.41
C ASN A 6 19.42 -64.94 -14.38
N ILE A 7 19.55 -65.25 -13.10
CA ILE A 7 18.95 -64.47 -12.00
C ILE A 7 19.70 -63.14 -11.83
N LEU A 8 21.04 -63.18 -11.91
CA LEU A 8 21.86 -61.97 -11.83
C LEU A 8 21.58 -61.00 -12.99
N TYR A 9 21.39 -61.53 -14.21
CA TYR A 9 21.03 -60.72 -15.38
C TYR A 9 19.62 -60.12 -15.27
N ALA A 10 18.66 -60.84 -14.70
CA ALA A 10 17.31 -60.34 -14.46
C ALA A 10 17.30 -59.18 -13.44
N ILE A 11 18.08 -59.29 -12.35
CA ILE A 11 18.20 -58.23 -11.33
C ILE A 11 18.81 -56.96 -11.94
N PHE A 12 19.90 -57.07 -12.70
CA PHE A 12 20.54 -55.92 -13.38
C PHE A 12 19.63 -55.24 -14.40
N LYS A 13 18.77 -56.00 -15.08
CA LYS A 13 17.81 -55.46 -16.06
C LYS A 13 16.66 -54.73 -15.38
N ILE A 14 16.20 -55.22 -14.24
CA ILE A 14 15.16 -54.57 -13.42
C ILE A 14 15.68 -53.26 -12.83
N GLU A 15 16.89 -53.24 -12.26
CA GLU A 15 17.49 -52.02 -11.69
C GLU A 15 17.66 -50.90 -12.74
N ASN A 16 18.12 -51.24 -13.95
CA ASN A 16 18.25 -50.26 -15.04
C ASN A 16 16.91 -49.69 -15.52
N VAL A 17 15.83 -50.47 -15.48
CA VAL A 17 14.48 -50.01 -15.83
C VAL A 17 13.92 -49.08 -14.75
N PHE A 18 14.10 -49.43 -13.47
CA PHE A 18 13.68 -48.57 -12.35
C PHE A 18 14.42 -47.23 -12.33
N ILE A 19 15.74 -47.22 -12.56
CA ILE A 19 16.54 -46.00 -12.63
C ILE A 19 16.08 -45.08 -13.77
N ASN A 20 15.78 -45.65 -14.95
CA ASN A 20 15.28 -44.87 -16.09
C ASN A 20 13.89 -44.26 -15.85
N ILE A 21 12.97 -45.01 -15.22
CA ILE A 21 11.63 -44.52 -14.88
C ILE A 21 11.70 -43.39 -13.82
N TYR A 22 12.58 -43.53 -12.83
CA TYR A 22 12.82 -42.48 -11.83
C TYR A 22 13.43 -41.21 -12.43
N PHE A 23 14.38 -41.35 -13.36
CA PHE A 23 14.97 -40.20 -14.07
C PHE A 23 13.95 -39.49 -14.95
N ILE A 24 13.15 -40.23 -15.74
CA ILE A 24 12.11 -39.65 -16.61
C ILE A 24 11.02 -38.96 -15.77
N GLY A 25 10.56 -39.59 -14.69
CA GLY A 25 9.56 -39.02 -13.78
C GLY A 25 10.06 -37.80 -12.99
N GLY A 26 11.34 -37.79 -12.60
CA GLY A 26 12.01 -36.66 -11.96
C GLY A 26 12.18 -35.46 -12.90
N VAL A 27 12.63 -35.70 -14.14
CA VAL A 27 12.81 -34.66 -15.16
C VAL A 27 11.48 -34.02 -15.57
N LEU A 28 10.40 -34.82 -15.71
CA LEU A 28 9.05 -34.31 -15.98
C LEU A 28 8.50 -33.45 -14.83
N LYS A 29 8.75 -33.85 -13.58
CA LYS A 29 8.36 -33.05 -12.40
C LYS A 29 9.14 -31.73 -12.34
N ILE A 30 10.46 -31.76 -12.53
CA ILE A 30 11.32 -30.56 -12.51
C ILE A 30 10.91 -29.55 -13.59
N LYS A 31 10.64 -29.99 -14.83
CA LYS A 31 10.17 -29.10 -15.90
C LYS A 31 8.86 -28.38 -15.53
N LYS A 32 7.94 -29.07 -14.87
CA LYS A 32 6.66 -28.49 -14.41
C LYS A 32 6.87 -27.44 -13.32
N TYR A 33 7.78 -27.68 -12.37
CA TYR A 33 8.11 -26.71 -11.32
C TYR A 33 8.89 -25.51 -11.83
N VAL A 34 9.83 -25.70 -12.77
CA VAL A 34 10.56 -24.61 -13.42
C VAL A 34 9.62 -23.73 -14.24
N SER A 35 8.69 -24.32 -15.00
CA SER A 35 7.67 -23.56 -15.73
C SER A 35 6.74 -22.77 -14.80
N LEU A 36 6.32 -23.37 -13.68
CA LEU A 36 5.48 -22.69 -12.69
C LEU A 36 6.23 -21.54 -12.02
N PHE A 37 7.51 -21.73 -11.72
CA PHE A 37 8.38 -20.72 -11.15
C PHE A 37 8.58 -19.53 -12.10
N ILE A 38 8.87 -19.78 -13.37
CA ILE A 38 8.98 -18.72 -14.40
C ILE A 38 7.65 -17.98 -14.55
N PHE A 39 6.52 -18.70 -14.58
CA PHE A 39 5.20 -18.09 -14.66
C PHE A 39 4.91 -17.18 -13.45
N LEU A 40 5.25 -17.62 -12.23
CA LEU A 40 5.14 -16.81 -11.03
C LEU A 40 6.04 -15.56 -11.10
N LEU A 41 7.26 -15.70 -11.63
CA LEU A 41 8.22 -14.62 -11.74
C LEU A 41 7.75 -13.56 -12.74
N VAL A 42 7.20 -13.98 -13.88
CA VAL A 42 6.58 -13.09 -14.89
C VAL A 42 5.35 -12.37 -14.32
N LEU A 43 4.60 -12.99 -13.42
CA LEU A 43 3.49 -12.35 -12.70
C LEU A 43 3.94 -11.29 -11.68
N LEU A 44 5.13 -11.43 -11.10
CA LEU A 44 5.67 -10.50 -10.09
C LEU A 44 6.28 -9.23 -10.71
N ILE A 45 6.86 -9.32 -11.90
CA ILE A 45 7.46 -8.19 -12.63
C ILE A 45 6.48 -7.01 -12.83
N PRO A 46 5.24 -7.19 -13.33
CA PRO A 46 4.33 -6.07 -13.51
C PRO A 46 3.93 -5.41 -12.18
N ILE A 47 3.81 -6.18 -11.09
CA ILE A 47 3.41 -5.64 -9.78
C ILE A 47 4.48 -4.67 -9.24
N GLN A 48 5.76 -5.02 -9.37
CA GLN A 48 6.86 -4.14 -8.94
C GLN A 48 6.95 -2.89 -9.82
N VAL A 49 6.81 -3.06 -11.14
CA VAL A 49 6.86 -1.96 -12.10
C VAL A 49 5.69 -0.98 -11.88
N PHE A 50 4.47 -1.44 -11.62
CA PHE A 50 3.33 -0.57 -11.29
C PHE A 50 3.47 0.16 -9.95
N ALA A 51 4.10 -0.48 -8.95
CA ALA A 51 4.35 0.12 -7.65
C ALA A 51 5.42 1.23 -7.70
N GLU A 52 6.40 1.14 -8.60
CA GLU A 52 7.44 2.16 -8.77
C GLU A 52 6.90 3.50 -9.31
N TYR A 53 5.76 3.50 -10.01
CA TYR A 53 5.20 4.74 -10.57
C TYR A 53 4.29 5.51 -9.61
N GLN A 54 3.84 4.90 -8.52
CA GLN A 54 2.95 5.56 -7.55
C GLN A 54 3.63 5.77 -6.20
N GLN A 55 3.90 7.03 -5.87
CA GLN A 55 4.41 7.42 -4.56
C GLN A 55 3.27 7.92 -3.67
N PHE A 56 3.19 7.38 -2.45
CA PHE A 56 2.33 7.93 -1.40
C PHE A 56 3.06 9.08 -0.69
N VAL A 57 2.53 10.29 -0.83
CA VAL A 57 3.10 11.47 -0.17
C VAL A 57 2.17 11.91 0.96
N ARG A 58 2.74 12.14 2.15
CA ARG A 58 2.04 12.74 3.29
C ARG A 58 2.27 14.25 3.28
N ARG A 59 1.19 15.02 3.23
CA ARG A 59 1.23 16.48 3.37
C ARG A 59 0.47 16.88 4.62
N SER A 60 1.08 17.70 5.45
CA SER A 60 0.49 18.16 6.71
C SER A 60 0.61 19.67 6.81
N ASP A 61 -0.51 20.33 7.08
CA ASP A 61 -0.57 21.78 7.29
C ASP A 61 -1.16 22.07 8.67
N THR A 62 -0.59 23.09 9.32
CA THR A 62 -1.02 23.57 10.65
C THR A 62 -1.82 24.87 10.51
N PHE A 63 -2.96 24.93 11.19
CA PHE A 63 -3.90 26.03 11.15
C PHE A 63 -4.20 26.55 12.55
N LYS A 64 -4.23 27.88 12.70
CA LYS A 64 -4.64 28.55 13.95
C LYS A 64 -6.16 28.69 14.00
N VAL A 65 -6.78 28.29 15.11
CA VAL A 65 -8.23 28.37 15.34
C VAL A 65 -8.51 29.41 16.42
N GLY A 66 -8.34 30.69 16.08
CA GLY A 66 -8.56 31.81 17.00
C GLY A 66 -7.89 31.60 18.37
N GLN A 67 -8.67 31.79 19.44
CA GLN A 67 -8.23 31.57 20.83
C GLN A 67 -8.22 30.10 21.26
N TYR A 68 -8.79 29.19 20.47
CA TYR A 68 -9.01 27.79 20.85
C TYR A 68 -7.74 26.94 20.72
N GLY A 69 -6.78 27.38 19.90
CA GLY A 69 -5.48 26.73 19.73
C GLY A 69 -5.11 26.52 18.27
N GLN A 70 -4.50 25.38 17.97
CA GLN A 70 -4.02 25.00 16.64
C GLN A 70 -4.43 23.56 16.31
N PHE A 71 -4.64 23.28 15.03
CA PHE A 71 -4.81 21.91 14.56
C PHE A 71 -3.97 21.67 13.32
N GLU A 72 -3.58 20.42 13.12
CA GLU A 72 -2.79 19.95 12.01
C GLU A 72 -3.58 18.87 11.26
N GLN A 73 -3.66 18.95 9.93
CA GLN A 73 -4.35 17.97 9.10
C GLN A 73 -3.40 17.33 8.10
N CYS A 74 -3.28 16.00 8.17
CA CYS A 74 -2.50 15.21 7.22
C CYS A 74 -3.37 14.67 6.07
N VAL A 75 -2.90 14.74 4.84
CA VAL A 75 -3.54 14.15 3.65
C VAL A 75 -2.55 13.23 2.97
N VAL A 76 -3.03 12.04 2.57
CA VAL A 76 -2.26 11.09 1.76
C VAL A 76 -2.68 11.27 0.31
N ILE A 77 -1.71 11.52 -0.55
CA ILE A 77 -1.91 11.66 -2.00
C ILE A 77 -1.16 10.56 -2.74
N ASN A 78 -1.72 10.13 -3.88
CA ASN A 78 -0.98 9.36 -4.87
C ASN A 78 -0.33 10.36 -5.84
N LYS A 79 0.96 10.19 -6.08
CA LYS A 79 1.71 10.93 -7.09
C LYS A 79 2.23 9.96 -8.13
N ASP A 80 1.80 10.14 -9.37
CA ASP A 80 2.40 9.48 -10.52
C ASP A 80 3.71 10.22 -10.87
N LEU A 81 4.84 9.51 -10.77
CA LEU A 81 6.16 10.09 -11.01
C LEU A 81 6.41 10.39 -12.49
N SER A 82 5.76 9.67 -13.40
CA SER A 82 5.92 9.82 -14.85
C SER A 82 5.11 10.99 -15.40
N THR A 83 3.84 11.09 -15.01
CA THR A 83 2.91 12.10 -15.52
C THR A 83 2.82 13.33 -14.61
N LYS A 84 3.43 13.29 -13.42
CA LYS A 84 3.27 14.29 -12.35
C LYS A 84 1.80 14.51 -11.98
N VAL A 85 0.94 13.54 -12.23
CA VAL A 85 -0.47 13.62 -11.87
C VAL A 85 -0.62 13.31 -10.39
N ILE A 86 -1.40 14.13 -9.69
CA ILE A 86 -1.74 13.91 -8.29
C ILE A 86 -3.21 13.51 -8.15
N SER A 87 -3.50 12.64 -7.19
CA SER A 87 -4.86 12.29 -6.78
C SER A 87 -4.96 12.10 -5.28
N PHE A 88 -6.15 12.34 -4.75
CA PHE A 88 -6.46 12.04 -3.36
C PHE A 88 -6.45 10.52 -3.17
N ASN A 89 -5.81 10.06 -2.09
CA ASN A 89 -5.87 8.67 -1.68
C ASN A 89 -6.76 8.53 -0.44
N SER A 90 -6.35 9.16 0.66
CA SER A 90 -7.03 9.02 1.94
C SER A 90 -6.73 10.18 2.86
N TRP A 91 -7.61 10.33 3.86
CA TRP A 91 -7.39 11.27 4.95
C TRP A 91 -6.39 10.68 5.94
N GLY A 92 -5.34 11.43 6.24
CA GLY A 92 -4.48 11.13 7.37
C GLY A 92 -5.13 11.53 8.69
N ASN A 93 -4.44 11.16 9.78
CA ASN A 93 -4.77 11.63 11.12
C ASN A 93 -4.67 13.16 11.19
N TYR A 94 -5.48 13.74 12.06
CA TYR A 94 -5.35 15.13 12.44
C TYR A 94 -4.92 15.20 13.89
N ALA A 95 -4.09 16.19 14.21
CA ALA A 95 -3.64 16.46 15.56
C ALA A 95 -4.18 17.81 16.02
N VAL A 96 -4.44 17.94 17.31
CA VAL A 96 -5.00 19.15 17.89
C VAL A 96 -4.16 19.56 19.09
N LYS A 97 -3.76 20.83 19.12
CA LYS A 97 -3.13 21.48 20.26
C LYS A 97 -4.08 22.55 20.80
N ASN A 98 -4.82 22.20 21.83
CA ASN A 98 -5.78 23.09 22.47
C ASN A 98 -5.09 24.10 23.40
N ASN A 99 -5.68 25.29 23.52
CA ASN A 99 -5.37 26.22 24.60
C ASN A 99 -6.15 25.85 25.88
N ASN A 100 -5.65 26.26 27.05
CA ASN A 100 -6.29 25.96 28.33
C ASN A 100 -7.75 26.48 28.37
N GLY A 101 -8.68 25.63 28.79
CA GLY A 101 -10.10 25.96 28.84
C GLY A 101 -10.84 25.90 27.50
N TYR A 102 -10.17 25.43 26.44
CA TYR A 102 -10.75 25.30 25.11
C TYR A 102 -10.53 23.90 24.50
N SER A 103 -11.34 23.54 23.51
CA SER A 103 -11.06 22.42 22.61
C SER A 103 -11.38 22.75 21.16
N ILE A 104 -10.75 22.05 20.23
CA ILE A 104 -11.04 22.14 18.78
C ILE A 104 -11.58 20.79 18.30
N THR A 105 -12.67 20.83 17.53
CA THR A 105 -13.30 19.65 16.93
C THR A 105 -13.38 19.81 15.42
N MET A 106 -12.94 18.77 14.70
CA MET A 106 -13.12 18.67 13.25
C MET A 106 -14.59 18.43 12.91
N VAL A 107 -15.19 19.30 12.10
CA VAL A 107 -16.60 19.18 11.67
C VAL A 107 -16.69 18.50 10.32
N SER A 108 -15.87 18.92 9.35
CA SER A 108 -15.91 18.33 8.02
C SER A 108 -14.57 18.43 7.30
N ARG A 109 -14.31 17.46 6.43
CA ARG A 109 -13.15 17.41 5.52
C ARG A 109 -13.66 17.07 4.13
N LYS A 110 -13.30 17.88 3.14
CA LYS A 110 -13.70 17.71 1.75
C LYS A 110 -12.49 17.93 0.84
N HIS A 111 -12.47 17.25 -0.28
CA HIS A 111 -11.45 17.43 -1.30
C HIS A 111 -12.08 17.58 -2.68
N GLU A 112 -11.39 18.28 -3.58
CA GLU A 112 -11.80 18.45 -4.98
C GLU A 112 -10.56 18.43 -5.88
N LYS A 113 -10.61 17.68 -6.99
CA LYS A 113 -9.54 17.67 -7.99
C LYS A 113 -9.94 18.54 -9.17
N LYS A 114 -9.14 19.56 -9.49
CA LYS A 114 -9.30 20.43 -10.68
C LYS A 114 -7.94 20.73 -11.28
N ASN A 115 -7.80 20.62 -12.61
CA ASN A 115 -6.58 21.02 -13.35
C ASN A 115 -5.28 20.47 -12.75
N ASN A 116 -5.26 19.17 -12.42
CA ASN A 116 -4.14 18.48 -11.77
C ASN A 116 -3.69 19.08 -10.41
N LYS A 117 -4.57 19.83 -9.75
CA LYS A 117 -4.41 20.31 -8.38
C LYS A 117 -5.45 19.65 -7.48
N LEU A 118 -5.09 19.42 -6.24
CA LEU A 118 -5.99 18.91 -5.21
C LEU A 118 -6.28 20.03 -4.21
N TYR A 119 -7.54 20.44 -4.17
CA TYR A 119 -8.06 21.45 -3.25
C TYR A 119 -8.62 20.74 -2.03
N ILE A 120 -8.18 21.13 -0.85
CA ILE A 120 -8.63 20.59 0.43
C ILE A 120 -9.40 21.68 1.17
N TYR A 121 -10.56 21.32 1.70
CA TYR A 121 -11.42 22.20 2.48
C TYR A 121 -11.70 21.55 3.84
N LEU A 122 -11.48 22.31 4.90
CA LEU A 122 -11.62 21.86 6.28
C LEU A 122 -12.54 22.81 7.02
N THR A 123 -13.47 22.25 7.80
CA THR A 123 -14.31 23.03 8.72
C THR A 123 -14.10 22.50 10.12
N VAL A 124 -13.78 23.41 11.05
CA VAL A 124 -13.58 23.10 12.47
C VAL A 124 -14.38 24.05 13.34
N LYS A 125 -14.64 23.64 14.58
CA LYS A 125 -15.23 24.47 15.63
C LYS A 125 -14.34 24.47 16.86
N GLY A 126 -14.31 25.62 17.53
CA GLY A 126 -13.85 25.72 18.90
C GLY A 126 -14.99 25.44 19.87
N TYR A 127 -14.65 24.90 21.04
CA TYR A 127 -15.54 24.79 22.20
C TYR A 127 -14.87 25.46 23.39
N ASP A 128 -15.63 26.25 24.14
CA ASP A 128 -15.20 26.92 25.35
C ASP A 128 -15.83 26.20 26.56
N PHE A 129 -14.99 25.64 27.44
CA PHE A 129 -15.44 24.89 28.60
C PHE A 129 -16.04 25.79 29.69
N ASN A 130 -15.66 27.07 29.76
CA ASN A 130 -16.18 28.01 30.74
C ASN A 130 -17.59 28.46 30.37
N THR A 131 -17.80 28.83 29.10
CA THR A 131 -19.10 29.30 28.61
C THR A 131 -20.01 28.18 28.10
N LYS A 132 -19.47 26.97 27.95
CA LYS A 132 -20.14 25.77 27.40
C LYS A 132 -20.72 25.98 26.00
N LYS A 133 -20.11 26.87 25.20
CA LYS A 133 -20.58 27.24 23.87
C LYS A 133 -19.58 26.83 22.79
N TYR A 134 -20.12 26.41 21.64
CA TYR A 134 -19.35 26.26 20.42
C TYR A 134 -19.18 27.60 19.72
N SER A 135 -18.04 27.78 19.06
CA SER A 135 -17.81 28.89 18.14
C SER A 135 -18.66 28.75 16.86
N SER A 136 -18.67 29.81 16.05
CA SER A 136 -18.96 29.70 14.63
C SER A 136 -17.94 28.78 13.92
N ASN A 137 -18.26 28.37 12.69
CA ASN A 137 -17.38 27.54 11.89
C ASN A 137 -16.13 28.32 11.46
N TYR A 138 -14.96 27.73 11.67
CA TYR A 138 -13.72 28.15 11.03
C TYR A 138 -13.52 27.31 9.77
N ASN A 139 -13.36 27.96 8.63
CA ASN A 139 -13.14 27.31 7.34
C ASN A 139 -11.71 27.55 6.88
N PHE A 140 -11.00 26.48 6.57
CA PHE A 140 -9.65 26.51 6.03
C PHE A 140 -9.61 25.82 4.68
N SER A 141 -8.72 26.30 3.82
CA SER A 141 -8.42 25.63 2.57
C SER A 141 -6.94 25.71 2.25
N PHE A 142 -6.46 24.68 1.56
CA PHE A 142 -5.11 24.65 1.02
C PHE A 142 -5.09 23.83 -0.27
N THR A 143 -4.07 24.07 -1.08
CA THR A 143 -3.93 23.45 -2.41
C THR A 143 -2.66 22.65 -2.46
N ILE A 144 -2.76 21.42 -2.94
CA ILE A 144 -1.61 20.56 -3.24
C ILE A 144 -1.44 20.54 -4.76
N SER A 145 -0.22 20.84 -5.22
CA SER A 145 0.23 20.71 -6.61
C SER A 145 1.38 19.70 -6.73
N SER A 146 1.69 19.29 -7.96
CA SER A 146 2.74 18.33 -8.25
C SER A 146 4.16 18.84 -8.03
#